data_AF-A0A1R1X942-F1
#
_entry.id   AF-A0A1R1X942-F1
#
_cell.length_a   1.000
_cell.length_b   1.000
_cell.length_c   1.000
_cell.angle_alpha   90.00
_cell.angle_beta   90.00
_cell.angle_gamma   90.00
#
_symmetry.space_group_name_H-M   'P 1'
#
loop_
_entity.id
_entity.type
_entity.pdbx_description
1 polymer ?
#
loop_
_entity_poly.entity_id
_entity_poly.type
_entity_poly.pdbx_seq_one_letter_code
_entity_poly.pdbx_strand_id
1 'polypeptide(L)'
;MTVSRLDRLKLTRGLIRLSWNRKNLYFLANKRKNDLATTGPKAIRRSVFQQQWIAKRETRAYHDADITEKQINKIIPKDLPTSGGLSLSKNSETSKINGAILMYAQLESRIDFIVFRSHFASSIWSARSLILDGHVMLNGKKFKYPSHRVKEGDVITVNPKVVCTLQPPPSNPEPSTSKSAPLYNFVPLPYQQPFMFIPDYLEVNYNTCSTVFLRYPTINNNTCDLPSPFPPELHALAFLHYSKRGTD
;
A
#
# COMPACT_ATOMS: atom_id res chain seq x y z
N MET A 1 21.48 4.63 12.18
CA MET A 1 21.02 3.45 12.97
C MET A 1 19.92 2.74 12.20
N THR A 2 20.25 1.64 11.53
CA THR A 2 19.30 0.80 10.80
C THR A 2 18.50 -0.03 11.80
N VAL A 3 17.26 0.37 12.07
CA VAL A 3 16.35 -0.39 12.95
C VAL A 3 16.21 -1.82 12.41
N SER A 4 16.45 -2.84 13.24
CA SER A 4 16.37 -4.24 12.81
C SER A 4 14.98 -4.59 12.25
N ARG A 5 14.89 -5.63 11.40
CA ARG A 5 13.65 -6.06 10.73
C ARG A 5 12.54 -6.43 11.73
N LEU A 6 12.92 -6.91 12.91
CA LEU A 6 12.01 -7.28 14.02
C LEU A 6 11.60 -6.07 14.89
N ASP A 7 12.50 -5.08 15.07
CA ASP A 7 12.21 -3.88 15.87
C ASP A 7 11.14 -2.96 15.25
N ARG A 8 10.92 -3.05 13.94
CA ARG A 8 9.92 -2.23 13.22
C ARG A 8 8.46 -2.71 13.41
N LEU A 9 8.28 -3.95 13.85
CA LEU A 9 6.98 -4.55 14.20
C LEU A 9 6.81 -4.68 15.73
N LYS A 10 7.43 -3.80 16.51
CA LYS A 10 7.26 -3.75 17.97
C LYS A 10 5.77 -3.63 18.32
N LEU A 11 5.29 -4.60 19.10
CA LEU A 11 3.91 -4.71 19.59
C LEU A 11 3.46 -3.46 20.37
N THR A 12 4.41 -2.73 20.96
CA THR A 12 4.15 -1.66 21.93
C THR A 12 3.41 -0.46 21.36
N ARG A 13 3.41 -0.25 20.03
CA ARG A 13 2.80 0.95 19.42
C ARG A 13 1.46 0.72 18.72
N GLY A 14 1.03 -0.52 18.48
CA GLY A 14 -0.29 -0.82 17.86
C GLY A 14 -0.52 -0.23 16.45
N LEU A 15 0.55 0.09 15.73
CA LEU A 15 0.47 0.71 14.40
C LEU A 15 0.21 -0.34 13.32
N ILE A 16 -0.73 -0.07 12.42
CA ILE A 16 -1.03 -0.92 11.27
C ILE A 16 0.01 -0.65 10.17
N ARG A 17 0.54 -1.70 9.55
CA ARG A 17 1.58 -1.66 8.50
C ARG A 17 1.13 -2.42 7.25
N LEU A 18 1.85 -2.23 6.14
CA LEU A 18 1.70 -3.04 4.91
C LEU A 18 2.44 -4.38 5.07
N SER A 19 1.84 -5.32 5.79
CA SER A 19 2.40 -6.66 6.00
C SER A 19 1.33 -7.70 6.35
N TRP A 20 1.51 -8.95 5.94
CA TRP A 20 0.61 -10.06 6.26
C TRP A 20 0.93 -10.73 7.61
N ASN A 21 1.55 -10.00 8.53
CA ASN A 21 1.94 -10.55 9.82
C ASN A 21 0.70 -10.74 10.72
N ARG A 22 0.64 -11.87 11.45
CA ARG A 22 -0.39 -12.14 12.48
C ARG A 22 -0.61 -10.97 13.45
N LYS A 23 0.46 -10.28 13.86
CA LYS A 23 0.38 -9.14 14.78
C LYS A 23 -0.32 -7.94 14.12
N ASN A 24 -0.04 -7.73 12.84
CA ASN A 24 -0.67 -6.66 12.07
C ASN A 24 -2.16 -6.94 11.86
N LEU A 25 -2.52 -8.21 11.60
CA LEU A 25 -3.90 -8.64 11.55
C LEU A 25 -4.63 -8.43 12.87
N TYR A 26 -4.00 -8.81 14.00
CA TYR A 26 -4.54 -8.54 15.34
C TYR A 26 -4.81 -7.04 15.55
N PHE A 27 -3.87 -6.18 15.17
CA PHE A 27 -4.07 -4.73 15.27
C PHE A 27 -5.17 -4.23 14.35
N LEU A 28 -5.23 -4.71 13.11
CA LEU A 28 -6.29 -4.34 12.16
C LEU A 28 -7.68 -4.71 12.70
N ALA A 29 -7.82 -5.93 13.24
CA ALA A 29 -9.09 -6.44 13.77
C ALA A 29 -9.53 -5.71 15.05
N ASN A 30 -8.60 -5.38 15.95
CA ASN A 30 -8.92 -4.82 17.26
C ASN A 30 -8.87 -3.29 17.33
N LYS A 31 -8.52 -2.60 16.24
CA LYS A 31 -8.44 -1.14 16.24
C LYS A 31 -9.83 -0.53 16.29
N ARG A 32 -10.19 0.07 17.43
CA ARG A 32 -11.49 0.71 17.61
C ARG A 32 -11.50 2.10 16.99
N LYS A 33 -12.65 2.54 16.47
CA LYS A 33 -12.87 3.92 15.96
C LYS A 33 -12.47 5.01 16.97
N ASN A 34 -12.62 4.75 18.28
CA ASN A 34 -12.24 5.71 19.33
C ASN A 34 -10.72 5.81 19.55
N ASP A 35 -9.95 4.79 19.16
CA ASP A 35 -8.48 4.80 19.23
C ASP A 35 -7.87 5.60 18.07
N LEU A 36 -8.64 5.73 16.99
CA LEU A 36 -8.33 6.58 15.85
C LEU A 36 -8.60 8.05 16.24
N ALA A 37 -7.95 8.99 15.57
CA ALA A 37 -8.02 10.44 15.86
C ALA A 37 -9.40 11.09 15.67
N THR A 38 -10.48 10.30 15.62
CA THR A 38 -11.83 10.71 15.28
C THR A 38 -12.54 11.35 16.47
N THR A 39 -13.23 12.46 16.20
CA THR A 39 -14.19 13.11 17.09
C THR A 39 -15.45 12.26 17.22
N GLY A 40 -15.55 11.48 18.30
CA GLY A 40 -16.76 10.76 18.69
C GLY A 40 -17.23 11.18 20.08
N PRO A 41 -18.48 10.92 20.46
CA PRO A 41 -19.01 11.28 21.79
C PRO A 41 -18.26 10.63 22.95
N LYS A 42 -17.59 9.50 22.70
CA LYS A 42 -16.74 8.77 23.67
C LYS A 42 -15.23 8.98 23.42
N ALA A 43 -14.85 9.91 22.55
CA ALA A 43 -13.44 10.19 22.27
C ALA A 43 -12.84 11.05 23.39
N ILE A 44 -11.60 10.74 23.79
CA ILE A 44 -10.81 11.59 24.69
C ILE A 44 -10.73 12.98 24.06
N ARG A 45 -11.03 14.04 24.84
CA ARG A 45 -10.88 15.43 24.38
C ARG A 45 -9.42 15.69 24.04
N ARG A 46 -9.13 15.86 22.75
CA ARG A 46 -7.79 16.12 22.21
C ARG A 46 -7.80 17.46 21.51
N SER A 47 -6.70 18.19 21.58
CA SER A 47 -6.55 19.42 20.79
C SER A 47 -6.54 19.09 19.29
N VAL A 48 -6.89 20.07 18.45
CA VAL A 48 -6.85 19.88 16.98
C VAL A 48 -5.46 19.45 16.51
N PHE A 49 -4.40 20.02 17.09
CA PHE A 49 -3.03 19.60 16.81
C PHE A 49 -2.77 18.14 17.18
N GLN A 50 -3.23 17.70 18.36
CA GLN A 50 -3.10 16.30 18.78
C GLN A 50 -3.86 15.35 17.84
N GLN A 51 -5.06 15.72 17.40
CA GLN A 51 -5.84 14.95 16.44
C GLN A 51 -5.10 14.82 15.10
N GLN A 52 -4.61 15.95 14.56
CA GLN A 52 -3.83 16.00 13.32
C GLN A 52 -2.54 15.16 13.40
N TRP A 53 -1.81 15.26 14.53
CA TRP A 53 -0.57 14.52 14.73
C TRP A 53 -0.80 13.01 14.85
N ILE A 54 -1.85 12.58 15.56
CA ILE A 54 -2.22 11.16 15.65
C ILE A 54 -2.65 10.65 14.28
N ALA A 55 -3.52 11.38 13.58
CA ALA A 55 -3.96 11.02 12.23
C ALA A 55 -2.77 10.81 11.31
N LYS A 56 -1.85 11.78 11.26
CA LYS A 56 -0.59 11.70 10.51
C LYS A 56 0.22 10.45 10.88
N ARG A 57 0.39 10.19 12.18
CA ARG A 57 1.18 9.04 12.66
C ARG A 57 0.57 7.72 12.20
N GLU A 58 -0.75 7.58 12.31
CA GLU A 58 -1.48 6.37 11.94
C GLU A 58 -1.48 6.12 10.44
N THR A 59 -1.87 7.11 9.64
CA THR A 59 -1.90 6.98 8.17
C THR A 59 -0.52 6.68 7.62
N ARG A 60 0.50 7.39 8.10
CA ARG A 60 1.88 7.22 7.65
C ARG A 60 2.42 5.84 8.01
N ALA A 61 2.05 5.27 9.16
CA ALA A 61 2.51 3.93 9.50
C ALA A 61 2.08 2.87 8.45
N TYR A 62 0.92 3.04 7.83
CA TYR A 62 0.44 2.16 6.77
C TYR A 62 0.98 2.57 5.40
N HIS A 63 0.70 3.80 4.96
CA HIS A 63 0.96 4.29 3.59
C HIS A 63 2.43 4.66 3.33
N ASP A 64 3.21 4.95 4.38
CA ASP A 64 4.57 5.45 4.22
C ASP A 64 5.47 5.11 5.42
N ALA A 65 5.75 3.83 5.57
CA ALA A 65 6.56 3.36 6.69
C ALA A 65 8.07 3.59 6.51
N ASP A 66 8.55 3.91 5.29
CA ASP A 66 9.98 3.88 4.94
C ASP A 66 10.53 5.20 4.37
N ILE A 67 9.70 6.23 4.12
CA ILE A 67 10.16 7.53 3.65
C ILE A 67 10.35 8.48 4.84
N THR A 68 11.29 9.42 4.72
CA THR A 68 11.50 10.46 5.74
C THR A 68 10.42 11.54 5.67
N GLU A 69 10.21 12.27 6.77
CA GLU A 69 9.22 13.37 6.80
C GLU A 69 9.53 14.47 5.76
N LYS A 70 10.82 14.75 5.51
CA LYS A 70 11.21 15.74 4.50
C LYS A 70 10.81 15.31 3.09
N GLN A 71 11.02 14.02 2.78
CA GLN A 71 10.66 13.46 1.49
C GLN A 71 9.14 13.38 1.32
N ILE A 72 8.38 12.98 2.35
CA ILE A 72 6.91 12.90 2.23
C ILE A 72 6.29 14.27 1.98
N ASN A 73 6.79 15.32 2.65
CA ASN A 73 6.33 16.70 2.45
C ASN A 73 6.55 17.21 1.02
N LYS A 74 7.57 16.67 0.32
CA LYS A 74 7.83 17.00 -1.10
C LYS A 74 6.89 16.25 -2.06
N ILE A 75 6.40 15.09 -1.64
CA ILE A 75 5.56 14.19 -2.45
C ILE A 75 4.08 14.57 -2.35
N ILE A 76 3.62 14.88 -1.14
CA ILE A 76 2.22 15.19 -0.88
C ILE A 76 1.85 16.50 -1.59
N PRO A 77 0.80 16.51 -2.41
CA PRO A 77 0.34 17.75 -3.03
C PRO A 77 -0.24 18.68 -1.96
N LYS A 78 -0.03 19.99 -2.13
CA LYS A 78 -0.57 21.02 -1.22
C LYS A 78 -2.10 21.10 -1.31
N ASP A 79 -2.61 20.87 -2.51
CA ASP A 79 -4.04 20.84 -2.82
C ASP A 79 -4.49 19.41 -3.10
N LEU A 80 -5.77 19.13 -2.83
CA LEU A 80 -6.33 17.82 -3.12
C LEU A 80 -6.42 17.63 -4.64
N PRO A 81 -5.97 16.49 -5.18
CA PRO A 81 -6.16 16.19 -6.59
C PRO A 81 -7.66 15.97 -6.86
N THR A 82 -8.33 16.98 -7.39
CA THR A 82 -9.69 16.87 -7.94
C THR A 82 -9.60 15.95 -9.16
N SER A 83 -9.94 14.68 -9.00
CA SER A 83 -9.87 13.73 -10.11
C SER A 83 -10.96 14.08 -11.14
N GLY A 84 -10.56 14.60 -12.30
CA GLY A 84 -11.44 14.87 -13.44
C GLY A 84 -12.01 16.29 -13.44
N GLY A 85 -11.91 16.96 -14.60
CA GLY A 85 -12.49 18.29 -14.87
C GLY A 85 -14.02 18.32 -14.87
N LEU A 86 -14.66 17.74 -13.86
CA LEU A 86 -16.02 18.09 -13.47
C LEU A 86 -15.90 19.18 -12.41
N SER A 87 -16.20 20.41 -12.83
CA SER A 87 -16.65 21.48 -11.95
C SER A 87 -17.51 20.87 -10.85
N LEU A 88 -17.24 21.22 -9.58
CA LEU A 88 -18.20 21.03 -8.49
C LEU A 88 -19.51 21.69 -8.95
N SER A 89 -20.38 20.90 -9.58
CA SER A 89 -21.79 21.21 -9.66
C SER A 89 -22.23 21.34 -8.22
N LYS A 90 -22.47 22.57 -7.78
CA LYS A 90 -22.92 22.93 -6.43
C LYS A 90 -24.24 22.24 -6.02
N ASN A 91 -24.80 21.37 -6.87
CA ASN A 91 -26.09 20.71 -6.71
C ASN A 91 -26.03 19.18 -6.65
N SER A 92 -24.86 18.52 -6.62
CA SER A 92 -24.80 17.08 -6.32
C SER A 92 -24.70 16.88 -4.80
N GLU A 93 -25.83 16.65 -4.15
CA GLU A 93 -25.87 16.20 -2.77
C GLU A 93 -25.02 14.92 -2.61
N THR A 94 -23.92 15.03 -1.85
CA THR A 94 -23.15 13.93 -1.25
C THR A 94 -22.20 13.09 -2.14
N SER A 95 -21.07 13.65 -2.58
CA SER A 95 -19.86 12.82 -2.72
C SER A 95 -19.38 12.45 -1.31
N LYS A 96 -19.78 11.27 -0.83
CA LYS A 96 -19.55 10.80 0.55
C LYS A 96 -18.07 10.56 0.90
N ILE A 97 -17.16 10.63 -0.07
CA ILE A 97 -15.75 10.29 0.11
C ILE A 97 -14.90 11.56 0.07
N ASN A 98 -14.22 11.85 1.18
CA ASN A 98 -13.24 12.92 1.24
C ASN A 98 -12.00 12.56 0.40
N GLY A 99 -11.65 13.44 -0.55
CA GLY A 99 -10.49 13.29 -1.43
C GLY A 99 -9.12 13.23 -0.73
N ALA A 100 -9.06 13.51 0.57
CA ALA A 100 -7.83 13.53 1.37
C ALA A 100 -7.01 12.24 1.30
N ILE A 101 -7.63 11.10 1.05
CA ILE A 101 -6.92 9.83 0.87
C ILE A 101 -5.96 9.87 -0.34
N LEU A 102 -6.29 10.60 -1.40
CA LEU A 102 -5.45 10.70 -2.62
C LEU A 102 -4.13 11.43 -2.39
N MET A 103 -3.92 12.06 -1.22
CA MET A 103 -2.59 12.61 -0.90
C MET A 103 -1.49 11.54 -0.94
N TYR A 104 -1.86 10.27 -0.74
CA TYR A 104 -0.96 9.12 -0.83
C TYR A 104 -0.91 8.46 -2.22
N ALA A 105 -1.69 8.92 -3.21
CA ALA A 105 -1.78 8.29 -4.52
C ALA A 105 -0.44 8.19 -5.25
N GLN A 106 0.42 9.21 -5.12
CA GLN A 106 1.76 9.20 -5.70
C GLN A 106 2.71 8.14 -5.09
N LEU A 107 2.39 7.59 -3.91
CA LEU A 107 3.18 6.53 -3.29
C LEU A 107 2.86 5.16 -3.88
N GLU A 108 1.62 4.94 -4.32
CA GLU A 108 1.19 3.67 -4.90
C GLU A 108 1.81 3.40 -6.28
N SER A 109 2.31 4.43 -7.00
CA SER A 109 3.06 4.22 -8.25
C SER A 109 4.50 3.77 -8.04
N ARG A 110 4.96 3.61 -6.79
CA ARG A 110 6.29 3.07 -6.52
C ARG A 110 6.33 1.57 -6.80
N ILE A 111 7.40 1.12 -7.42
CA ILE A 111 7.56 -0.30 -7.80
C ILE A 111 7.46 -1.24 -6.58
N ASP A 112 7.95 -0.85 -5.40
CA ASP A 112 7.82 -1.67 -4.19
C ASP A 112 6.37 -1.82 -3.70
N PHE A 113 5.56 -0.77 -3.80
CA PHE A 113 4.13 -0.83 -3.54
C PHE A 113 3.44 -1.75 -4.53
N ILE A 114 3.72 -1.60 -5.82
CA ILE A 114 3.07 -2.42 -6.87
C ILE A 114 3.38 -3.90 -6.68
N VAL A 115 4.64 -4.26 -6.40
CA VAL A 115 5.04 -5.65 -6.11
C VAL A 115 4.32 -6.20 -4.87
N PHE A 116 4.11 -5.38 -3.84
CA PHE A 116 3.35 -5.78 -2.65
C PHE A 116 1.84 -5.90 -2.93
N ARG A 117 1.24 -4.94 -3.65
CA ARG A 117 -0.19 -4.91 -4.02
C ARG A 117 -0.57 -6.00 -5.02
N SER A 118 0.41 -6.54 -5.74
CA SER A 118 0.25 -7.70 -6.64
C SER A 118 0.46 -9.05 -5.95
N HIS A 119 0.63 -9.05 -4.61
CA HIS A 119 0.75 -10.27 -3.79
C HIS A 119 1.98 -11.14 -4.10
N PHE A 120 3.02 -10.57 -4.70
CA PHE A 120 4.30 -11.27 -4.90
C PHE A 120 5.16 -11.28 -3.62
N ALA A 121 4.85 -10.41 -2.66
CA ALA A 121 5.60 -10.26 -1.41
C ALA A 121 4.68 -10.12 -0.20
N SER A 122 5.11 -10.68 0.94
CA SER A 122 4.33 -10.69 2.19
C SER A 122 4.33 -9.36 2.97
N SER A 123 5.21 -8.42 2.61
CA SER A 123 5.28 -7.08 3.20
C SER A 123 6.00 -6.11 2.27
N ILE A 124 5.79 -4.80 2.47
CA ILE A 124 6.48 -3.77 1.67
C ILE A 124 8.01 -3.88 1.78
N TRP A 125 8.55 -4.22 2.96
CA TRP A 125 9.99 -4.43 3.13
C TRP A 125 10.51 -5.67 2.42
N SER A 126 9.69 -6.73 2.36
CA SER A 126 10.03 -7.91 1.57
C SER A 126 10.07 -7.57 0.09
N ALA A 127 9.08 -6.83 -0.42
CA ALA A 127 9.07 -6.34 -1.81
C ALA A 127 10.33 -5.51 -2.11
N ARG A 128 10.72 -4.61 -1.21
CA ARG A 128 11.95 -3.81 -1.34
C ARG A 128 13.21 -4.68 -1.40
N SER A 129 13.30 -5.71 -0.55
CA SER A 129 14.42 -6.67 -0.59
C SER A 129 14.50 -7.35 -1.96
N LEU A 130 13.37 -7.89 -2.45
CA LEU A 130 13.32 -8.57 -3.75
C LEU A 130 13.82 -7.68 -4.90
N ILE A 131 13.50 -6.39 -4.87
CA ILE A 131 13.97 -5.42 -5.86
C ILE A 131 15.47 -5.15 -5.70
N LEU A 132 15.96 -4.91 -4.49
CA LEU A 132 17.38 -4.66 -4.23
C LEU A 132 18.26 -5.85 -4.63
N ASP A 133 17.76 -7.06 -4.36
CA ASP A 133 18.42 -8.33 -4.71
C ASP A 133 18.41 -8.58 -6.23
N GLY A 134 17.60 -7.83 -6.99
CA GLY A 134 17.55 -7.87 -8.45
C GLY A 134 16.67 -9.00 -9.02
N HIS A 135 15.68 -9.44 -8.25
CA HIS A 135 14.70 -10.45 -8.69
C HIS A 135 13.51 -9.87 -9.45
N VAL A 136 13.44 -8.55 -9.57
CA VAL A 136 12.37 -7.81 -10.26
C VAL A 136 12.90 -7.23 -11.58
N MET A 137 12.06 -7.32 -12.61
CA MET A 137 12.32 -6.79 -13.94
C MET A 137 11.24 -5.75 -14.28
N LEU A 138 11.65 -4.62 -14.84
CA LEU A 138 10.77 -3.57 -15.35
C LEU A 138 10.92 -3.54 -16.86
N ASN A 139 9.83 -3.75 -17.60
CA ASN A 139 9.81 -3.82 -19.07
C ASN A 139 10.89 -4.75 -19.64
N GLY A 140 11.06 -5.92 -19.01
CA GLY A 140 12.04 -6.95 -19.42
C GLY A 140 13.49 -6.67 -19.00
N LYS A 141 13.79 -5.56 -18.31
CA LYS A 141 15.15 -5.23 -17.82
C LYS A 141 15.22 -5.38 -16.31
N LYS A 142 16.31 -5.99 -15.79
CA LYS A 142 16.53 -6.11 -14.34
C LYS A 142 16.58 -4.73 -13.70
N PHE A 143 15.85 -4.56 -12.59
CA PHE A 143 15.67 -3.27 -11.96
C PHE A 143 15.90 -3.34 -10.44
N LYS A 144 16.65 -2.39 -9.88
CA LYS A 144 17.14 -2.44 -8.48
C LYS A 144 16.72 -1.25 -7.60
N TYR A 145 15.92 -0.30 -8.09
CA TYR A 145 15.60 0.92 -7.35
C TYR A 145 14.16 0.89 -6.79
N PRO A 146 13.94 0.49 -5.53
CA PRO A 146 12.60 0.23 -5.03
C PRO A 146 11.69 1.46 -4.91
N SER A 147 12.27 2.65 -4.76
CA SER A 147 11.51 3.91 -4.67
C SER A 147 11.20 4.54 -6.05
N HIS A 148 11.50 3.85 -7.14
CA HIS A 148 11.20 4.32 -8.49
C HIS A 148 9.68 4.35 -8.74
N ARG A 149 9.20 5.44 -9.33
CA ARG A 149 7.80 5.60 -9.73
C ARG A 149 7.65 5.12 -11.17
N VAL A 150 6.81 4.11 -11.35
CA VAL A 150 6.51 3.58 -12.69
C VAL A 150 5.51 4.48 -13.41
N LYS A 151 5.49 4.36 -14.74
CA LYS A 151 4.52 5.03 -15.59
C LYS A 151 3.38 4.08 -15.92
N GLU A 152 2.26 4.66 -16.34
CA GLU A 152 1.12 3.92 -16.87
C GLU A 152 1.55 3.07 -18.07
N GLY A 153 1.12 1.81 -18.09
CA GLY A 153 1.50 0.81 -19.08
C GLY A 153 2.81 0.05 -18.79
N ASP A 154 3.58 0.43 -17.76
CA ASP A 154 4.79 -0.32 -17.41
C ASP A 154 4.46 -1.73 -16.90
N VAL A 155 5.25 -2.70 -17.35
CA VAL A 155 5.13 -4.12 -16.98
C VAL A 155 6.23 -4.49 -15.98
N ILE A 156 5.83 -5.02 -14.83
CA ILE A 156 6.72 -5.47 -13.77
C ILE A 156 6.63 -6.99 -13.68
N THR A 157 7.75 -7.68 -13.80
CA THR A 157 7.83 -9.15 -13.67
C THR A 157 8.70 -9.52 -12.49
N VAL A 158 8.27 -10.50 -11.70
CA VAL A 158 9.02 -11.04 -10.56
C VAL A 158 9.40 -12.48 -10.85
N ASN A 159 10.62 -12.88 -10.47
CA ASN A 159 11.03 -14.27 -10.58
C ASN A 159 10.13 -15.18 -9.71
N PRO A 160 9.46 -16.21 -10.27
CA PRO A 160 8.56 -17.08 -9.50
C PRO A 160 9.21 -17.76 -8.30
N LYS A 161 10.53 -18.03 -8.36
CA LYS A 161 11.28 -18.71 -7.29
C LYS A 161 11.29 -17.97 -5.96
N VAL A 162 11.16 -16.63 -5.99
CA VAL A 162 11.27 -15.79 -4.79
C VAL A 162 9.91 -15.32 -4.27
N VAL A 163 8.84 -15.65 -4.99
CA VAL A 163 7.47 -15.31 -4.59
C VAL A 163 7.11 -16.15 -3.37
N CYS A 164 6.69 -15.48 -2.30
CA CYS A 164 6.52 -16.13 -0.99
C CYS A 164 5.40 -17.18 -0.91
N THR A 165 4.47 -17.19 -1.87
CA THR A 165 3.34 -18.13 -1.96
C THR A 165 3.60 -19.27 -2.95
N LEU A 166 4.70 -19.23 -3.70
CA LEU A 166 5.02 -20.24 -4.70
C LEU A 166 6.07 -21.19 -4.14
N GLN A 167 5.77 -22.49 -4.19
CA GLN A 167 6.74 -23.54 -3.87
C GLN A 167 7.28 -24.15 -5.17
N PRO A 168 8.60 -24.41 -5.24
CA PRO A 168 9.16 -25.13 -6.37
C PRO A 168 8.55 -26.54 -6.45
N PRO A 169 8.45 -27.12 -7.66
CA PRO A 169 8.02 -28.50 -7.79
C PRO A 169 8.98 -29.44 -7.03
N PRO A 170 8.48 -30.61 -6.60
CA PRO A 170 9.33 -31.62 -5.95
C PRO A 170 10.50 -32.02 -6.85
N SER A 171 11.65 -32.34 -6.24
CA SER A 171 12.90 -32.64 -6.95
C SER A 171 12.83 -33.87 -7.85
N ASN A 172 11.88 -34.78 -7.58
CA ASN A 172 11.56 -35.94 -8.40
C ASN A 172 10.25 -35.67 -9.12
N PRO A 173 10.26 -35.00 -10.29
CA PRO A 173 9.05 -34.89 -11.09
C PRO A 173 8.65 -36.29 -11.54
N GLU A 174 7.41 -36.69 -11.23
CA GLU A 174 6.80 -37.80 -11.95
C GLU A 174 6.86 -37.47 -13.45
N PRO A 175 7.18 -38.45 -14.32
CA PRO A 175 7.28 -38.22 -15.76
C PRO A 175 5.90 -37.84 -16.31
N SER A 176 5.58 -36.56 -16.29
CA SER A 176 4.36 -36.01 -16.87
C SER A 176 4.55 -35.87 -18.38
N THR A 177 3.53 -36.31 -19.11
CA THR A 177 3.53 -36.56 -20.56
C THR A 177 3.52 -35.31 -21.45
N SER A 178 3.57 -34.09 -20.87
CA SER A 178 3.53 -32.84 -21.62
C SER A 178 4.71 -31.93 -21.28
N LYS A 179 5.41 -31.42 -22.30
CA LYS A 179 6.54 -30.47 -22.24
C LYS A 179 6.16 -29.06 -21.73
N SER A 180 5.27 -28.94 -20.75
CA SER A 180 4.95 -27.67 -20.10
C SER A 180 6.02 -27.33 -19.07
N ALA A 181 6.39 -26.04 -18.96
CA ALA A 181 7.29 -25.55 -17.93
C ALA A 181 6.88 -26.04 -16.53
N PRO A 182 7.83 -26.22 -15.60
CA PRO A 182 7.51 -26.66 -14.24
C PRO A 182 6.53 -25.69 -13.59
N LEU A 183 5.32 -26.17 -13.31
CA LEU A 183 4.29 -25.41 -12.62
C LEU A 183 4.72 -25.26 -11.15
N TYR A 184 4.79 -24.02 -10.67
CA TYR A 184 4.97 -23.78 -9.23
C TYR A 184 3.64 -24.06 -8.53
N ASN A 185 3.70 -24.75 -7.39
CA ASN A 185 2.50 -24.99 -6.59
C ASN A 185 2.23 -23.78 -5.70
N PHE A 186 1.00 -23.26 -5.77
CA PHE A 186 0.56 -22.19 -4.87
C PHE A 186 0.26 -22.78 -3.48
N VAL A 187 0.95 -22.27 -2.47
CA VAL A 187 0.70 -22.61 -1.06
C VAL A 187 0.40 -21.33 -0.29
N PRO A 188 -0.81 -21.20 0.28
CA PRO A 188 -1.19 -19.98 0.98
C PRO A 188 -0.40 -19.81 2.28
N LEU A 189 0.06 -18.59 2.55
CA LEU A 189 0.67 -18.24 3.83
C LEU A 189 -0.38 -18.10 4.94
N PRO A 190 -0.05 -18.42 6.20
CA PRO A 190 -0.93 -18.16 7.33
C PRO A 190 -1.33 -16.68 7.40
N TYR A 191 -2.61 -16.40 7.62
CA TYR A 191 -3.16 -15.05 7.78
C TYR A 191 -3.05 -14.12 6.56
N GLN A 192 -2.76 -14.64 5.35
CA GLN A 192 -2.68 -13.80 4.16
C GLN A 192 -4.05 -13.37 3.61
N GLN A 193 -5.09 -14.19 3.80
CA GLN A 193 -6.41 -14.02 3.17
C GLN A 193 -7.03 -12.63 3.38
N PRO A 194 -7.02 -12.01 4.58
CA PRO A 194 -7.61 -10.68 4.77
C PRO A 194 -6.92 -9.55 4.01
N PHE A 195 -5.71 -9.79 3.50
CA PHE A 195 -4.91 -8.82 2.75
C PHE A 195 -4.90 -9.09 1.24
N MET A 196 -5.53 -10.19 0.79
CA MET A 196 -5.55 -10.62 -0.61
C MET A 196 -6.67 -9.93 -1.40
N PHE A 197 -6.53 -8.62 -1.60
CA PHE A 197 -7.34 -7.85 -2.55
C PHE A 197 -6.41 -7.12 -3.52
N ILE A 198 -6.75 -7.11 -4.81
CA ILE A 198 -6.00 -6.43 -5.87
C ILE A 198 -6.71 -5.11 -6.17
N PRO A 199 -6.01 -3.96 -6.11
CA PRO A 199 -6.58 -2.68 -6.49
C PRO A 199 -6.86 -2.58 -8.01
N ASP A 200 -7.91 -1.85 -8.39
CA ASP A 200 -8.39 -1.70 -9.78
C ASP A 200 -7.40 -1.06 -10.77
N TYR A 201 -6.35 -0.41 -10.25
CA TYR A 201 -5.28 0.18 -11.06
C TYR A 201 -4.17 -0.82 -11.43
N LEU A 202 -4.24 -2.06 -10.94
CA LEU A 202 -3.27 -3.12 -11.24
C LEU A 202 -3.95 -4.29 -11.92
N GLU A 203 -3.34 -4.75 -13.01
CA GLU A 203 -3.65 -6.04 -13.60
C GLU A 203 -2.53 -7.02 -13.24
N VAL A 204 -2.88 -8.20 -12.73
CA VAL A 204 -1.91 -9.19 -12.25
C VAL A 204 -2.15 -10.52 -12.94
N ASN A 205 -1.09 -11.09 -13.51
CA ASN A 205 -1.06 -12.45 -14.01
C ASN A 205 -0.15 -13.31 -13.11
N TYR A 206 -0.77 -14.20 -12.35
CA TYR A 206 -0.08 -15.06 -11.39
C TYR A 206 0.72 -16.19 -12.07
N ASN A 207 0.34 -16.62 -13.27
CA ASN A 207 1.04 -17.70 -13.98
C ASN A 207 2.46 -17.25 -14.40
N THR A 208 2.58 -16.01 -14.86
CA THR A 208 3.84 -15.39 -15.28
C THR A 208 4.51 -14.57 -14.18
N CYS A 209 3.86 -14.40 -13.02
CA CYS A 209 4.28 -13.49 -11.96
C CYS A 209 4.56 -12.07 -12.48
N SER A 210 3.69 -11.57 -13.36
CA SER A 210 3.79 -10.25 -13.96
C SER A 210 2.59 -9.38 -13.59
N THR A 211 2.81 -8.08 -13.47
CA THR A 211 1.76 -7.09 -13.24
C THR A 211 1.96 -5.89 -14.16
N VAL A 212 0.85 -5.31 -14.61
CA VAL A 212 0.82 -4.09 -15.42
C VAL A 212 0.24 -2.97 -14.58
N PHE A 213 0.93 -1.83 -14.54
CA PHE A 213 0.41 -0.62 -13.90
C PHE A 213 -0.51 0.13 -14.87
N LEU A 214 -1.83 0.01 -14.69
CA LEU A 214 -2.79 0.51 -15.67
C LEU A 214 -2.93 2.03 -15.63
N ARG A 215 -3.11 2.61 -14.45
CA ARG A 215 -3.38 4.03 -14.25
C ARG A 215 -3.01 4.50 -12.85
N TYR A 216 -2.94 5.80 -12.62
CA TYR A 216 -2.87 6.31 -11.25
C TYR A 216 -4.19 6.07 -10.47
N PRO A 217 -4.14 5.85 -9.14
CA PRO A 217 -5.34 5.71 -8.33
C PRO A 217 -6.22 6.95 -8.38
N THR A 218 -7.51 6.76 -8.64
CA THR A 218 -8.51 7.83 -8.73
C THR A 218 -9.60 7.67 -7.68
N ILE A 219 -10.42 8.72 -7.51
CA ILE A 219 -11.68 8.63 -6.77
C ILE A 219 -12.82 8.68 -7.77
N ASN A 220 -13.72 7.71 -7.66
CA ASN A 220 -15.03 7.71 -8.29
C ASN A 220 -16.09 8.14 -7.26
N ASN A 221 -17.30 8.48 -7.72
CA ASN A 221 -18.36 9.04 -6.86
C ASN A 221 -18.64 8.24 -5.57
N ASN A 222 -18.44 6.92 -5.59
CA ASN A 222 -18.70 6.02 -4.46
C ASN A 222 -17.53 5.11 -4.04
N THR A 223 -16.38 5.16 -4.73
CA THR A 223 -15.23 4.28 -4.43
C THR A 223 -13.92 5.01 -4.59
N CYS A 224 -12.92 4.63 -3.80
CA CYS A 224 -11.55 5.09 -3.95
C CYS A 224 -10.68 3.88 -4.28
N ASP A 225 -9.89 4.01 -5.34
CA ASP A 225 -8.99 2.95 -5.77
C ASP A 225 -7.87 2.70 -4.74
N LEU A 226 -7.54 3.71 -3.91
CA LEU A 226 -6.45 3.65 -2.94
C LEU A 226 -6.83 2.80 -1.72
N PRO A 227 -6.18 1.65 -1.49
CA PRO A 227 -6.52 0.81 -0.36
C PRO A 227 -6.00 1.39 0.96
N SER A 228 -6.91 1.62 1.91
CA SER A 228 -6.56 2.07 3.26
C SER A 228 -7.52 1.48 4.31
N PRO A 229 -7.00 1.02 5.47
CA PRO A 229 -7.85 0.51 6.55
C PRO A 229 -8.46 1.63 7.41
N PHE A 230 -8.23 2.90 7.06
CA PHE A 230 -8.60 4.05 7.88
C PHE A 230 -9.80 4.80 7.30
N PRO A 231 -10.63 5.41 8.16
CA PRO A 231 -11.82 6.12 7.71
C PRO A 231 -11.43 7.50 7.11
N PRO A 232 -12.28 8.07 6.24
CA PRO A 232 -11.97 9.30 5.48
C PRO A 232 -11.69 10.51 6.38
N GLU A 233 -12.28 10.59 7.58
CA GLU A 233 -12.04 11.70 8.52
C GLU A 233 -10.59 11.71 9.01
N LEU A 234 -9.99 10.53 9.16
CA LEU A 234 -8.61 10.41 9.61
C LEU A 234 -7.63 10.84 8.51
N HIS A 235 -7.93 10.54 7.24
CA HIS A 235 -7.17 11.07 6.10
C HIS A 235 -7.30 12.59 5.99
N ALA A 236 -8.48 13.14 6.24
CA ALA A 236 -8.71 14.59 6.25
C ALA A 236 -7.84 15.31 7.30
N LEU A 237 -7.82 14.79 8.53
CA LEU A 237 -6.97 15.33 9.60
C LEU A 237 -5.47 15.23 9.27
N ALA A 238 -5.04 14.12 8.66
CA ALA A 238 -3.66 13.96 8.22
C ALA A 238 -3.31 14.93 7.08
N PHE A 239 -4.21 15.16 6.12
CA PHE A 239 -4.01 16.14 5.05
C PHE A 239 -3.87 17.56 5.60
N LEU A 240 -4.75 17.96 6.53
CA LEU A 240 -4.66 19.25 7.20
C LEU A 240 -3.32 19.45 7.93
N HIS A 241 -2.72 18.38 8.46
CA HIS A 241 -1.39 18.45 9.08
C HIS A 241 -0.30 18.81 8.06
N TYR A 242 -0.36 18.24 6.85
CA TYR A 242 0.62 18.47 5.79
C TYR A 242 0.43 19.79 5.07
N SER A 243 -0.83 20.20 4.83
CA SER A 243 -1.17 21.47 4.16
C SER A 243 -0.67 22.69 4.97
N LYS A 244 -0.82 22.68 6.30
CA LYS A 244 -0.43 23.79 7.19
C LYS A 244 1.09 24.05 7.28
N ARG A 245 1.94 23.10 6.91
CA ARG A 245 3.40 23.19 7.10
C ARG A 245 4.16 23.74 5.89
N GLY A 246 3.45 24.09 4.80
CA GLY A 246 4.04 24.52 3.55
C GLY A 246 4.07 26.04 3.34
N THR A 247 3.76 26.84 4.37
CA THR A 247 3.64 28.30 4.32
C THR A 247 4.73 29.05 5.10
N ASP A 248 5.67 28.34 5.72
CA ASP A 248 6.80 28.90 6.47
C ASP A 248 8.12 28.71 5.72
#